data_AF-A0A9W4X6D2-F1
#
_entry.id   AF-A0A9W4X6D2-F1
#
_cell.length_a   1.000
_cell.length_b   1.000
_cell.length_c   1.000
_cell.angle_alpha   90.00
_cell.angle_beta   90.00
_cell.angle_gamma   90.00
#
_symmetry.space_group_name_H-M   'P 1'
#
loop_
_entity.id
_entity.type
_entity.pdbx_description
1 polymer ?
#
loop_
_entity_poly.entity_id
_entity_poly.type
_entity_poly.pdbx_seq_one_letter_code
_entity_poly.pdbx_strand_id
1 'polypeptide(L)'
;KIIDTAMTLSFLRKTSSADSSPEVKEKYEKAKKYLISQIKDEKVEKELLLKTDQIVVEHATKKVIKEKANKVVIEKVQESVTVEESIKLQKLKIMMALTEDLGITTSKEISSIICVSDERVKKFDEKTWNTFITFAYCNKVLGKHETKWKVQNEKARKWIHEQIKDEKLEKEILESCEKVVVEKVFDKKSSWSPSVGGYLTSTTKYLDDTIDSTTKTITEGATHALKSVENTAALIILQSKTTPEATKKIVSTQKTDGSIKLDKQVSEHIDISSDELQKTVQSHGVSDKLKNISQSAWETALSLRYLTITSSKDQAEQHKDNSEKAKQYLINELKDENLVKELLTTSDKIIIEQSVQKEYKDAVANVQQSTSIEKVHDIISNQKMMVLTIDRDDL
;
A
#
# COMPACT_ATOMS: atom_id res chain seq x y z
N LYS A 1 -5.53 17.15 24.55
CA LYS A 1 -4.26 17.53 25.22
C LYS A 1 -3.53 16.32 25.81
N ILE A 2 -4.03 15.62 26.84
CA ILE A 2 -3.32 14.45 27.45
C ILE A 2 -3.02 13.35 26.42
N ILE A 3 -4.02 12.96 25.63
CA ILE A 3 -3.86 11.94 24.57
C ILE A 3 -2.88 12.41 23.49
N ASP A 4 -3.00 13.66 23.01
CA ASP A 4 -2.09 14.23 22.00
C ASP A 4 -0.63 14.26 22.48
N THR A 5 -0.42 14.62 23.75
CA THR A 5 0.90 14.57 24.40
C THR A 5 1.42 13.14 24.47
N ALA A 6 0.60 12.17 24.90
CA ALA A 6 0.99 10.76 24.95
C ALA A 6 1.31 10.19 23.55
N MET A 7 0.54 10.56 22.53
CA MET A 7 0.79 10.20 21.13
C MET A 7 2.12 10.79 20.62
N THR A 8 2.41 12.05 20.94
CA THR A 8 3.67 12.69 20.53
C THR A 8 4.87 12.05 21.23
N LEU A 9 4.79 11.79 22.54
CA LEU A 9 5.84 11.10 23.29
C LEU A 9 6.09 9.69 22.72
N SER A 10 5.02 8.98 22.38
CA SER A 10 5.08 7.64 21.78
C SER A 10 5.76 7.70 20.41
N PHE A 11 5.40 8.67 19.56
CA PHE A 11 6.07 8.91 18.29
C PHE A 11 7.56 9.14 18.47
N LEU A 12 7.95 10.16 19.25
CA LEU A 12 9.37 10.50 19.45
C LEU A 12 10.20 9.33 19.98
N ARG A 13 9.61 8.50 20.85
CA ARG A 13 10.24 7.31 21.43
C ARG A 13 10.37 6.16 20.42
N LYS A 14 9.33 5.87 19.64
CA LYS A 14 9.30 4.72 18.72
C LYS A 14 10.01 4.96 17.39
N THR A 15 10.20 6.21 17.03
CA THR A 15 10.90 6.60 15.80
C THR A 15 12.34 7.03 16.09
N SER A 16 12.89 6.69 17.27
CA SER A 16 14.27 7.01 17.69
C SER A 16 14.62 8.50 17.61
N SER A 17 13.62 9.36 17.77
CA SER A 17 13.74 10.82 17.56
C SER A 17 14.00 11.59 18.85
N ALA A 18 13.68 11.02 20.02
CA ALA A 18 13.87 11.68 21.30
C ALA A 18 15.35 12.08 21.56
N ASP A 19 16.30 11.31 21.02
CA ASP A 19 17.74 11.56 21.17
C ASP A 19 18.39 12.21 19.94
N SER A 20 17.59 12.62 18.93
CA SER A 20 18.14 13.16 17.68
C SER A 20 18.75 14.57 17.82
N SER A 21 18.41 15.30 18.89
CA SER A 21 18.97 16.62 19.22
C SER A 21 18.72 16.98 20.69
N PRO A 22 19.62 17.78 21.33
CA PRO A 22 19.41 18.29 22.68
C PRO A 22 18.09 19.05 22.86
N GLU A 23 17.65 19.81 21.85
CA GLU A 23 16.39 20.57 21.90
C GLU A 23 15.17 19.64 21.93
N VAL A 24 15.21 18.56 21.14
CA VAL A 24 14.15 17.54 21.09
C VAL A 24 14.05 16.83 22.42
N LYS A 25 15.19 16.49 23.01
CA LYS A 25 15.29 15.82 24.30
C LYS A 25 14.72 16.67 25.43
N GLU A 26 15.04 17.96 25.46
CA GLU A 26 14.49 18.89 26.46
C GLU A 26 12.95 19.00 26.36
N LYS A 27 12.43 19.12 25.13
CA LYS A 27 10.98 19.18 24.88
C LYS A 27 10.27 17.88 25.23
N TYR A 28 10.89 16.74 24.93
CA TYR A 28 10.40 15.42 25.33
C TYR A 28 10.27 15.30 26.85
N GLU A 29 11.30 15.68 27.61
CA GLU A 29 11.26 15.62 29.07
C GLU A 29 10.21 16.56 29.68
N LYS A 30 10.04 17.77 29.11
CA LYS A 30 8.97 18.71 29.51
C LYS A 30 7.58 18.11 29.28
N ALA A 31 7.34 17.55 28.09
CA ALA A 31 6.08 16.91 27.74
C ALA A 31 5.78 15.68 28.63
N LYS A 32 6.80 14.89 28.96
CA LYS A 32 6.69 13.75 29.88
C LYS A 32 6.31 14.20 31.30
N LYS A 33 6.97 15.22 31.84
CA LYS A 33 6.65 15.80 33.15
C LYS A 33 5.21 16.31 33.22
N TYR A 34 4.75 16.98 32.16
CA TYR A 34 3.36 17.41 32.04
C TYR A 34 2.39 16.21 32.06
N LEU A 35 2.67 15.15 31.30
CA LEU A 35 1.81 13.97 31.29
C LEU A 35 1.66 13.34 32.68
N ILE A 36 2.77 13.19 33.40
CA ILE A 36 2.82 12.65 34.77
C ILE A 36 1.97 13.52 35.71
N SER A 37 2.11 14.84 35.63
CA SER A 37 1.38 15.76 36.53
C SER A 37 -0.13 15.79 36.28
N GLN A 38 -0.58 15.47 35.06
CA GLN A 38 -2.00 15.43 34.70
C GLN A 38 -2.67 14.11 35.11
N ILE A 39 -2.01 12.97 34.90
CA ILE A 39 -2.64 11.65 35.15
C ILE A 39 -2.62 11.30 36.64
N LYS A 40 -1.54 11.63 37.36
CA LYS A 40 -1.35 11.39 38.81
C LYS A 40 -1.53 9.93 39.27
N ASP A 41 -1.64 8.99 38.33
CA ASP A 41 -1.72 7.55 38.53
C ASP A 41 -0.73 6.86 37.58
N GLU A 42 0.28 6.22 38.15
CA GLU A 42 1.37 5.57 37.41
C GLU A 42 0.88 4.40 36.55
N LYS A 43 -0.15 3.68 37.00
CA LYS A 43 -0.70 2.52 36.26
C LYS A 43 -1.43 3.01 35.02
N VAL A 44 -2.24 4.06 35.16
CA VAL A 44 -2.97 4.67 34.05
C VAL A 44 -2.01 5.32 33.04
N GLU A 45 -0.94 5.96 33.51
CA GLU A 45 0.11 6.52 32.64
C GLU A 45 0.77 5.44 31.79
N LYS A 46 1.21 4.33 32.41
CA LYS A 46 1.86 3.21 31.72
C LYS A 46 0.92 2.57 30.69
N GLU A 47 -0.34 2.36 31.05
CA GLU A 47 -1.33 1.78 30.12
C GLU A 47 -1.59 2.72 28.94
N LEU A 48 -1.75 4.02 29.19
CA LEU A 48 -1.95 5.02 28.15
C LEU A 48 -0.76 5.03 27.18
N LEU A 49 0.46 5.12 27.70
CA LEU A 49 1.68 5.14 26.89
C LEU A 49 1.87 3.84 26.09
N LEU A 50 1.49 2.70 26.64
CA LEU A 50 1.56 1.41 25.95
C LEU A 50 0.55 1.34 24.79
N LYS A 51 -0.68 1.82 25.00
CA LYS A 51 -1.70 1.89 23.94
C LYS A 51 -1.32 2.89 22.85
N THR A 52 -0.83 4.08 23.22
CA THR A 52 -0.40 5.08 22.23
C THR A 52 0.85 4.63 21.47
N ASP A 53 1.77 3.91 22.10
CA ASP A 53 2.90 3.26 21.43
C ASP A 53 2.43 2.28 20.34
N GLN A 54 1.47 1.41 20.66
CA GLN A 54 0.90 0.45 19.71
C GLN A 54 0.24 1.18 18.54
N ILE A 55 -0.60 2.18 18.81
CA ILE A 55 -1.30 2.95 17.77
C ILE A 55 -0.31 3.65 16.84
N VAL A 56 0.72 4.31 17.40
CA VAL A 56 1.71 5.03 16.58
C VAL A 56 2.50 4.08 15.69
N VAL A 57 2.99 2.96 16.23
CA VAL A 57 3.70 1.95 15.44
C VAL A 57 2.79 1.38 14.37
N GLU A 58 1.56 1.01 14.70
CA GLU A 58 0.60 0.47 13.75
C GLU A 58 0.32 1.46 12.61
N HIS A 59 0.03 2.72 12.93
CA HIS A 59 -0.25 3.75 11.91
C HIS A 59 0.97 4.05 11.03
N ALA A 60 2.16 4.20 11.63
CA ALA A 60 3.40 4.44 10.89
C ALA A 60 3.73 3.27 9.96
N THR A 61 3.60 2.04 10.45
CA THR A 61 3.82 0.83 9.66
C THR A 61 2.83 0.72 8.50
N LYS A 62 1.53 0.93 8.74
CA LYS A 62 0.51 0.95 7.67
C LYS A 62 0.85 1.96 6.58
N LYS A 63 1.32 3.16 6.97
CA LYS A 63 1.75 4.18 6.02
C LYS A 63 2.94 3.72 5.17
N VAL A 64 3.98 3.14 5.80
CA VAL A 64 5.17 2.64 5.09
C VAL A 64 4.81 1.55 4.07
N ILE A 65 3.94 0.60 4.45
CA ILE A 65 3.48 -0.47 3.55
C ILE A 65 2.73 0.12 2.35
N LYS A 66 1.82 1.08 2.58
CA LYS A 66 1.08 1.76 1.50
C LYS A 66 2.01 2.52 0.56
N GLU A 67 2.98 3.27 1.09
CA GLU A 67 3.96 4.01 0.29
C GLU A 67 4.81 3.07 -0.57
N LYS A 68 5.24 1.94 -0.01
CA LYS A 68 5.99 0.90 -0.73
C LYS A 68 5.17 0.29 -1.87
N ALA A 69 3.90 -0.05 -1.62
CA ALA A 69 2.99 -0.55 -2.65
C ALA A 69 2.73 0.49 -3.75
N ASN A 70 2.52 1.75 -3.40
CA ASN A 70 2.33 2.84 -4.38
C ASN A 70 3.56 3.00 -5.28
N LYS A 71 4.77 2.90 -4.71
CA LYS A 71 6.01 2.94 -5.48
C LYS A 71 6.08 1.81 -6.51
N VAL A 72 5.73 0.58 -6.11
CA VAL A 72 5.65 -0.58 -7.01
C VAL A 72 4.68 -0.34 -8.17
N VAL A 73 3.49 0.21 -7.89
CA VAL A 73 2.51 0.51 -8.95
C VAL A 73 3.06 1.55 -9.93
N ILE A 74 3.68 2.63 -9.43
CA ILE A 74 4.28 3.67 -10.27
C ILE A 74 5.37 3.09 -11.18
N GLU A 75 6.28 2.28 -10.62
CA GLU A 75 7.36 1.64 -11.39
C GLU A 75 6.80 0.79 -12.53
N LYS A 76 5.75 0.02 -12.27
CA LYS A 76 5.09 -0.81 -13.29
C LYS A 76 4.36 0.01 -14.35
N VAL A 77 3.66 1.07 -13.94
CA VAL A 77 3.04 2.00 -14.89
C VAL A 77 4.11 2.57 -15.82
N GLN A 78 5.25 3.00 -15.27
CA GLN A 78 6.36 3.52 -16.07
C GLN A 78 7.00 2.47 -16.99
N GLU A 79 7.00 1.19 -16.63
CA GLU A 79 7.46 0.08 -17.49
C GLU A 79 6.51 -0.23 -18.64
N SER A 80 5.21 0.01 -18.44
CA SER A 80 4.18 -0.24 -19.45
C SER A 80 4.11 0.82 -20.56
N VAL A 81 4.81 1.94 -20.37
CA VAL A 81 4.85 3.05 -21.32
C VAL A 81 5.96 2.83 -22.34
N THR A 82 5.62 2.91 -23.62
CA THR A 82 6.61 2.77 -24.70
C THR A 82 7.27 4.11 -25.05
N VAL A 83 8.46 4.03 -25.65
CA VAL A 83 9.16 5.21 -26.17
C VAL A 83 8.31 5.90 -27.24
N GLU A 84 7.56 5.15 -28.05
CA GLU A 84 6.65 5.67 -29.07
C GLU A 84 5.47 6.46 -28.47
N GLU A 85 4.89 6.00 -27.35
CA GLU A 85 3.87 6.74 -26.61
C GLU A 85 4.45 8.07 -26.10
N SER A 86 5.68 8.05 -25.58
CA SER A 86 6.39 9.28 -25.17
C SER A 86 6.65 10.23 -26.34
N ILE A 87 6.93 9.72 -27.55
CA ILE A 87 7.21 10.55 -28.75
C ILE A 87 5.92 11.09 -29.38
N LYS A 88 4.82 10.32 -29.39
CA LYS A 88 3.51 10.77 -29.90
C LYS A 88 3.00 11.97 -29.11
N LEU A 89 3.17 11.94 -27.79
CA LEU A 89 2.80 13.06 -26.90
C LEU A 89 3.61 14.33 -27.19
N GLN A 90 4.84 14.22 -27.69
CA GLN A 90 5.67 15.37 -28.03
C GLN A 90 5.16 16.12 -29.29
N LYS A 91 4.38 15.46 -30.15
CA LYS A 91 3.93 16.00 -31.45
C LYS A 91 2.48 16.51 -31.47
N LEU A 92 1.64 16.13 -30.51
CA LEU A 92 0.20 16.45 -30.46
C LEU A 92 -0.09 17.67 -29.57
N LYS A 93 -1.20 18.39 -29.81
CA LYS A 93 -1.76 19.36 -28.87
C LYS A 93 -2.18 18.62 -27.59
N ILE A 94 -1.23 18.55 -26.65
CA ILE A 94 -1.09 17.61 -25.53
C ILE A 94 -2.33 17.48 -24.64
N MET A 95 -3.09 18.57 -24.44
CA MET A 95 -4.12 18.64 -23.39
C MET A 95 -5.39 17.84 -23.69
N MET A 96 -5.88 17.81 -24.93
CA MET A 96 -7.19 17.20 -25.26
C MET A 96 -7.10 15.68 -25.50
N ALA A 97 -5.97 15.23 -26.07
CA ALA A 97 -5.75 13.81 -26.38
C ALA A 97 -5.50 12.96 -25.13
N LEU A 98 -4.91 13.52 -24.07
CA LEU A 98 -4.67 12.80 -22.81
C LEU A 98 -5.96 12.58 -22.02
N THR A 99 -6.84 13.58 -21.97
CA THR A 99 -8.15 13.44 -21.33
C THR A 99 -9.01 12.39 -22.03
N GLU A 100 -9.04 12.41 -23.36
CA GLU A 100 -9.73 11.37 -24.15
C GLU A 100 -9.09 9.98 -23.95
N ASP A 101 -7.76 9.86 -23.96
CA ASP A 101 -7.06 8.58 -23.80
C ASP A 101 -7.26 7.95 -22.41
N LEU A 102 -7.34 8.78 -21.36
CA LEU A 102 -7.61 8.37 -19.98
C LEU A 102 -9.12 8.19 -19.68
N GLY A 103 -9.99 8.43 -20.66
CA GLY A 103 -11.45 8.37 -20.49
C GLY A 103 -12.00 9.41 -19.52
N ILE A 104 -11.33 10.56 -19.41
CA ILE A 104 -11.74 11.72 -18.63
C ILE A 104 -12.42 12.67 -19.60
N THR A 105 -13.75 12.73 -19.59
CA THR A 105 -14.51 13.42 -20.65
C THR A 105 -14.85 14.87 -20.31
N THR A 106 -14.81 15.26 -19.02
CA THR A 106 -15.09 16.65 -18.60
C THR A 106 -14.31 17.12 -17.36
N SER A 107 -14.12 18.44 -17.22
CA SER A 107 -13.60 19.08 -15.99
C SER A 107 -14.44 18.78 -14.75
N LYS A 108 -15.74 18.53 -14.93
CA LYS A 108 -16.68 18.16 -13.87
C LYS A 108 -16.40 16.75 -13.33
N GLU A 109 -16.03 15.81 -14.20
CA GLU A 109 -15.58 14.48 -13.78
C GLU A 109 -14.25 14.56 -13.02
N ILE A 110 -13.30 15.37 -13.50
CA ILE A 110 -12.00 15.58 -12.82
C ILE A 110 -12.21 16.10 -11.40
N SER A 111 -13.04 17.14 -11.23
CA SER A 111 -13.37 17.71 -9.92
C SER A 111 -14.12 16.73 -9.00
N SER A 112 -14.86 15.75 -9.54
CA SER A 112 -15.51 14.71 -8.71
C SER A 112 -14.56 13.59 -8.29
N ILE A 113 -13.53 13.32 -9.09
CA ILE A 113 -12.53 12.28 -8.81
C ILE A 113 -11.44 12.84 -7.86
N ILE A 114 -11.15 14.13 -7.96
CA ILE A 114 -10.15 14.81 -7.13
C ILE A 114 -10.82 15.37 -5.87
N CYS A 115 -10.67 14.65 -4.76
CA CYS A 115 -11.22 15.01 -3.44
C CYS A 115 -10.41 16.12 -2.75
N VAL A 116 -10.32 17.31 -3.36
CA VAL A 116 -9.77 18.51 -2.71
C VAL A 116 -10.92 19.34 -2.15
N SER A 117 -10.89 19.62 -0.85
CA SER A 117 -11.98 20.28 -0.12
C SER A 117 -12.06 21.80 -0.37
N ASP A 118 -11.04 22.38 -1.01
CA ASP A 118 -10.98 23.81 -1.26
C ASP A 118 -11.98 24.25 -2.36
N GLU A 119 -12.90 25.14 -2.00
CA GLU A 119 -13.93 25.66 -2.90
C GLU A 119 -13.37 26.37 -4.15
N ARG A 120 -12.12 26.86 -4.11
CA ARG A 120 -11.45 27.47 -5.28
C ARG A 120 -11.29 26.46 -6.42
N VAL A 121 -11.11 25.18 -6.09
CA VAL A 121 -10.91 24.10 -7.05
C VAL A 121 -12.14 23.88 -7.94
N LYS A 122 -13.35 24.14 -7.42
CA LYS A 122 -14.61 24.05 -8.18
C LYS A 122 -14.73 25.11 -9.27
N LYS A 123 -13.92 26.18 -9.22
CA LYS A 123 -13.94 27.29 -10.17
C LYS A 123 -12.89 27.16 -11.27
N PHE A 124 -12.07 26.10 -11.24
CA PHE A 124 -11.05 25.88 -12.25
C PHE A 124 -11.69 25.57 -13.61
N ASP A 125 -11.17 26.23 -14.63
CA ASP A 125 -11.53 25.96 -16.01
C ASP A 125 -10.90 24.65 -16.50
N GLU A 126 -11.37 24.19 -17.65
CA GLU A 126 -10.86 22.98 -18.29
C GLU A 126 -9.35 23.07 -18.58
N LYS A 127 -8.87 24.26 -18.95
CA LYS A 127 -7.46 24.51 -19.23
C LYS A 127 -6.58 24.26 -18.00
N THR A 128 -7.01 24.72 -16.84
CA THR A 128 -6.31 24.55 -15.56
C THR A 128 -6.23 23.07 -15.21
N TRP A 129 -7.37 22.36 -15.25
CA TRP A 129 -7.42 20.92 -14.98
C TRP A 129 -6.58 20.09 -15.94
N ASN A 130 -6.70 20.36 -17.24
CA ASN A 130 -5.91 19.67 -18.26
C ASN A 130 -4.41 19.89 -18.06
N THR A 131 -4.00 21.07 -17.58
CA THR A 131 -2.60 21.36 -17.27
C THR A 131 -2.12 20.55 -16.07
N PHE A 132 -2.91 20.44 -15.00
CA PHE A 132 -2.58 19.59 -13.86
C PHE A 132 -2.50 18.10 -14.21
N ILE A 133 -3.47 17.58 -14.96
CA ILE A 133 -3.49 16.16 -15.37
C ILE A 133 -2.31 15.85 -16.31
N THR A 134 -2.04 16.74 -17.27
CA THR A 134 -0.87 16.61 -18.16
C THR A 134 0.42 16.63 -17.35
N PHE A 135 0.55 17.55 -16.39
CA PHE A 135 1.74 17.66 -15.56
C PHE A 135 1.93 16.41 -14.69
N ALA A 136 0.85 15.92 -14.07
CA ALA A 136 0.84 14.67 -13.30
C ALA A 136 1.24 13.46 -14.16
N TYR A 137 0.71 13.34 -15.39
CA TYR A 137 1.08 12.30 -16.33
C TYR A 137 2.57 12.33 -16.69
N CYS A 138 3.07 13.51 -17.06
CA CYS A 138 4.49 13.68 -17.36
C CYS A 138 5.38 13.36 -16.15
N ASN A 139 4.95 13.71 -14.94
CA ASN A 139 5.74 13.49 -13.72
C ASN A 139 5.76 12.02 -13.28
N LYS A 140 4.60 11.35 -13.25
CA LYS A 140 4.48 9.99 -12.69
C LYS A 140 4.54 8.90 -13.74
N VAL A 141 3.85 9.05 -14.85
CA VAL A 141 3.74 8.00 -15.88
C VAL A 141 4.96 8.03 -16.80
N LEU A 142 5.41 9.23 -17.18
CA LEU A 142 6.61 9.40 -18.02
C LEU A 142 7.90 9.60 -17.21
N GLY A 143 7.91 9.27 -15.92
CA GLY A 143 9.05 9.54 -15.03
C GLY A 143 10.38 8.97 -15.53
N LYS A 144 10.39 7.78 -16.18
CA LYS A 144 11.61 7.21 -16.81
C LYS A 144 12.15 8.03 -18.00
N HIS A 145 11.39 9.01 -18.47
CA HIS A 145 11.71 9.92 -19.56
C HIS A 145 11.71 11.39 -19.12
N GLU A 146 11.88 11.66 -17.81
CA GLU A 146 11.83 13.00 -17.20
C GLU A 146 12.67 14.04 -17.96
N THR A 147 13.88 13.67 -18.40
CA THR A 147 14.79 14.57 -19.13
C THR A 147 14.19 15.14 -20.42
N LYS A 148 13.25 14.43 -21.07
CA LYS A 148 12.56 14.90 -22.28
C LYS A 148 11.48 15.94 -22.00
N TRP A 149 10.98 16.00 -20.76
CA TRP A 149 9.80 16.78 -20.37
C TRP A 149 10.09 17.87 -19.35
N LYS A 150 11.31 17.92 -18.81
CA LYS A 150 11.73 18.87 -17.77
C LYS A 150 11.38 20.33 -18.10
N VAL A 151 11.69 20.79 -19.32
CA VAL A 151 11.43 22.19 -19.73
C VAL A 151 9.94 22.50 -19.79
N GLN A 152 9.13 21.57 -20.30
CA GLN A 152 7.69 21.69 -20.40
C GLN A 152 7.04 21.66 -19.00
N ASN A 153 7.53 20.79 -18.13
CA ASN A 153 7.10 20.68 -16.74
C ASN A 153 7.40 21.94 -15.93
N GLU A 154 8.59 22.53 -16.09
CA GLU A 154 8.94 23.80 -15.45
C GLU A 154 8.02 24.95 -15.91
N LYS A 155 7.67 25.00 -17.21
CA LYS A 155 6.70 25.97 -17.73
C LYS A 155 5.30 25.76 -17.19
N ALA A 156 4.82 24.51 -17.17
CA ALA A 156 3.52 24.16 -16.61
C ALA A 156 3.42 24.54 -15.13
N ARG A 157 4.47 24.25 -14.34
CA ARG A 157 4.53 24.61 -12.92
C ARG A 157 4.48 26.12 -12.70
N LYS A 158 5.24 26.90 -13.46
CA LYS A 158 5.18 28.37 -13.40
C LYS A 158 3.80 28.91 -13.76
N TRP A 159 3.19 28.38 -14.81
CA TRP A 159 1.85 28.79 -15.25
C TRP A 159 0.78 28.46 -14.20
N ILE A 160 0.81 27.25 -13.62
CA ILE A 160 -0.09 26.83 -12.52
C ILE A 160 0.07 27.78 -11.33
N HIS A 161 1.30 28.10 -10.97
CA HIS A 161 1.58 29.01 -9.85
C HIS A 161 1.02 30.42 -10.09
N GLU A 162 1.08 30.91 -11.32
CA GLU A 162 0.46 32.19 -11.69
C GLU A 162 -1.07 32.17 -11.57
N GLN A 163 -1.72 31.01 -11.79
CA GLN A 163 -3.18 30.87 -11.67
C GLN A 163 -3.66 30.79 -10.22
N ILE A 164 -2.96 30.03 -9.37
CA ILE A 164 -3.45 29.68 -8.03
C ILE A 164 -2.81 30.54 -6.94
N LYS A 165 -1.51 30.85 -7.10
CA LYS A 165 -0.71 31.65 -6.16
C LYS A 165 -0.75 31.10 -4.72
N ASP A 166 -0.85 29.79 -4.59
CA ASP A 166 -0.96 29.07 -3.32
C ASP A 166 -0.26 27.72 -3.49
N GLU A 167 1.03 27.70 -3.15
CA GLU A 167 1.89 26.54 -3.34
C GLU A 167 1.39 25.29 -2.59
N LYS A 168 0.74 25.49 -1.44
CA LYS A 168 0.19 24.38 -0.65
C LYS A 168 -0.99 23.74 -1.38
N LEU A 169 -1.91 24.57 -1.88
CA LEU A 169 -3.06 24.09 -2.65
C LEU A 169 -2.61 23.46 -3.97
N GLU A 170 -1.67 24.08 -4.69
CA GLU A 170 -1.09 23.53 -5.93
C GLU A 170 -0.53 22.12 -5.74
N LYS A 171 0.21 21.91 -4.64
CA LYS A 171 0.78 20.61 -4.29
C LYS A 171 -0.32 19.59 -3.99
N GLU A 172 -1.34 19.95 -3.21
CA GLU A 172 -2.45 19.06 -2.87
C GLU A 172 -3.24 18.60 -4.11
N ILE A 173 -3.52 19.53 -5.04
CA ILE A 173 -4.18 19.22 -6.31
C ILE A 173 -3.30 18.31 -7.16
N LEU A 174 -2.01 18.64 -7.30
CA LEU A 174 -1.09 17.85 -8.11
C LEU A 174 -0.94 16.42 -7.57
N GLU A 175 -0.75 16.25 -6.26
CA GLU A 175 -0.69 14.93 -5.63
C GLU A 175 -1.97 14.11 -5.87
N SER A 176 -3.12 14.78 -5.92
CA SER A 176 -4.39 14.13 -6.24
C SER A 176 -4.46 13.72 -7.73
N CYS A 177 -4.09 14.61 -8.65
CA CYS A 177 -4.01 14.30 -10.08
C CYS A 177 -3.04 13.14 -10.37
N GLU A 178 -1.89 13.12 -9.70
CA GLU A 178 -0.89 12.07 -9.84
C GLU A 178 -1.43 10.69 -9.47
N LYS A 179 -2.21 10.59 -8.39
CA LYS A 179 -2.86 9.33 -7.99
C LYS A 179 -3.85 8.86 -9.06
N VAL A 180 -4.72 9.77 -9.51
CA VAL A 180 -5.75 9.46 -10.52
C VAL A 180 -5.15 9.01 -11.84
N VAL A 181 -4.08 9.69 -12.28
CA VAL A 181 -3.43 9.34 -13.54
C VAL A 181 -2.74 7.99 -13.46
N VAL A 182 -2.03 7.70 -12.36
CA VAL A 182 -1.41 6.39 -12.13
C VAL A 182 -2.47 5.30 -12.13
N GLU A 183 -3.61 5.50 -11.47
CA GLU A 183 -4.74 4.58 -11.44
C GLU A 183 -5.31 4.32 -12.84
N LYS A 184 -5.67 5.38 -13.58
CA LYS A 184 -6.26 5.24 -14.91
C LYS A 184 -5.34 4.52 -15.89
N VAL A 185 -4.03 4.81 -15.85
CA VAL A 185 -3.06 4.12 -16.71
C VAL A 185 -2.87 2.68 -16.26
N PHE A 186 -2.80 2.44 -14.95
CA PHE A 186 -2.68 1.10 -14.40
C PHE A 186 -3.87 0.23 -14.82
N ASP A 187 -5.11 0.69 -14.63
CA ASP A 187 -6.32 -0.05 -14.99
C ASP A 187 -6.39 -0.35 -16.49
N LYS A 188 -6.03 0.63 -17.33
CA LYS A 188 -6.02 0.48 -18.79
C LYS A 188 -4.96 -0.52 -19.29
N LYS A 189 -3.79 -0.55 -18.65
CA LYS A 189 -2.63 -1.37 -19.05
C LYS A 189 -2.57 -2.73 -18.32
N SER A 190 -3.37 -2.92 -17.27
CA SER A 190 -3.29 -4.07 -16.38
C SER A 190 -3.73 -5.38 -17.07
N SER A 191 -2.75 -6.22 -17.41
CA SER A 191 -2.88 -7.68 -17.57
C SER A 191 -2.85 -8.40 -16.20
N TRP A 192 -2.94 -7.65 -15.09
CA TRP A 192 -2.92 -8.20 -13.74
C TRP A 192 -4.31 -8.63 -13.28
N SER A 193 -4.34 -9.59 -12.35
CA SER A 193 -5.53 -10.07 -11.64
C SER A 193 -6.54 -8.97 -11.30
N PRO A 194 -7.86 -9.22 -11.45
CA PRO A 194 -8.95 -8.30 -11.05
C PRO A 194 -8.86 -7.76 -9.62
N SER A 195 -8.08 -8.40 -8.74
CA SER A 195 -7.90 -8.02 -7.34
C SER A 195 -7.07 -6.74 -7.10
N VAL A 196 -6.33 -6.23 -8.10
CA VAL A 196 -5.45 -5.04 -7.93
C VAL A 196 -6.12 -3.73 -8.37
N GLY A 197 -7.04 -3.76 -9.35
CA GLY A 197 -7.71 -2.55 -9.87
C GLY A 197 -8.55 -1.78 -8.84
N GLY A 198 -8.95 -2.43 -7.73
CA GLY A 198 -9.67 -1.78 -6.62
C GLY A 198 -8.79 -1.09 -5.57
N TYR A 199 -7.45 -1.20 -5.66
CA TYR A 199 -6.54 -0.69 -4.64
C TYR A 199 -6.50 0.84 -4.58
N LEU A 200 -6.28 1.50 -5.73
CA LEU A 200 -6.09 2.94 -5.80
C LEU A 200 -7.38 3.72 -5.52
N THR A 201 -8.53 3.24 -6.02
CA THR A 201 -9.87 3.76 -5.69
C THR A 201 -10.18 3.72 -4.19
N SER A 202 -9.73 2.69 -3.47
CA SER A 202 -9.86 2.63 -2.01
C SER A 202 -8.95 3.66 -1.33
N THR A 203 -7.76 3.95 -1.85
CA THR A 203 -6.86 4.96 -1.25
C THR A 203 -7.23 6.41 -1.58
N THR A 204 -7.93 6.68 -2.69
CA THR A 204 -8.44 8.02 -3.05
C THR A 204 -9.68 8.38 -2.23
N LYS A 205 -10.51 7.40 -1.88
CA LYS A 205 -11.71 7.61 -1.03
C LYS A 205 -11.40 7.76 0.47
N TYR A 206 -10.25 7.25 0.92
CA TYR A 206 -9.88 7.16 2.35
C TYR A 206 -9.18 8.40 2.95
N LEU A 207 -9.11 9.54 2.25
CA LEU A 207 -8.67 10.78 2.92
C LEU A 207 -9.75 11.35 3.86
N ASP A 208 -10.98 10.84 3.82
CA ASP A 208 -12.11 11.29 4.67
C ASP A 208 -12.41 10.34 5.86
N ASP A 209 -12.19 9.03 5.72
CA ASP A 209 -12.63 8.04 6.73
C ASP A 209 -11.60 7.74 7.84
N THR A 210 -11.04 8.79 8.47
CA THR A 210 -10.48 8.62 9.83
C THR A 210 -11.59 8.56 10.89
N ILE A 211 -12.87 8.69 10.52
CA ILE A 211 -14.01 8.58 11.42
C ILE A 211 -15.22 7.99 10.67
N ASP A 212 -15.26 6.69 10.39
CA ASP A 212 -16.52 5.96 10.60
C ASP A 212 -16.33 4.44 10.67
N SER A 213 -16.43 3.93 11.89
CA SER A 213 -16.72 2.52 12.11
C SER A 213 -18.16 2.24 11.71
N THR A 214 -18.38 1.12 11.01
CA THR A 214 -19.66 0.39 10.88
C THR A 214 -20.53 0.78 9.68
N THR A 215 -20.58 -0.06 8.64
CA THR A 215 -21.80 -0.79 8.20
C THR A 215 -21.60 -1.64 6.93
N LYS A 216 -22.03 -2.91 7.04
CA LYS A 216 -22.54 -3.90 6.05
C LYS A 216 -23.07 -3.30 4.72
N THR A 217 -23.07 -3.95 3.53
CA THR A 217 -23.37 -5.36 3.19
C THR A 217 -23.16 -5.66 1.67
N ILE A 218 -22.76 -6.90 1.36
CA ILE A 218 -23.08 -7.83 0.23
C ILE A 218 -22.65 -7.52 -1.22
N THR A 219 -21.73 -8.34 -1.73
CA THR A 219 -21.94 -9.14 -2.98
C THR A 219 -21.04 -10.39 -2.95
N GLU A 220 -21.66 -11.54 -3.19
CA GLU A 220 -21.14 -12.90 -3.00
C GLU A 220 -20.36 -13.41 -4.21
N GLY A 221 -19.33 -14.24 -3.97
CA GLY A 221 -18.74 -15.12 -4.99
C GLY A 221 -17.24 -15.41 -4.86
N ALA A 222 -16.42 -14.42 -4.52
CA ALA A 222 -14.97 -14.61 -4.30
C ALA A 222 -14.32 -13.48 -3.44
N THR A 223 -15.15 -12.70 -2.75
CA THR A 223 -14.80 -11.35 -2.26
C THR A 223 -14.71 -11.23 -0.74
N HIS A 224 -14.76 -12.34 0.01
CA HIS A 224 -14.76 -12.28 1.48
C HIS A 224 -13.36 -12.23 2.16
N ALA A 225 -12.26 -12.18 1.39
CA ALA A 225 -10.88 -12.07 1.92
C ALA A 225 -10.19 -10.71 1.72
N LEU A 226 -10.84 -9.71 1.10
CA LEU A 226 -10.30 -8.36 0.84
C LEU A 226 -10.64 -7.37 1.97
N LYS A 227 -10.35 -7.70 3.23
CA LYS A 227 -10.84 -6.91 4.37
C LYS A 227 -10.00 -5.70 4.78
N SER A 228 -8.86 -5.39 4.14
CA SER A 228 -8.16 -4.13 4.42
C SER A 228 -7.23 -3.67 3.30
N VAL A 229 -6.97 -2.37 3.24
CA VAL A 229 -6.01 -1.74 2.30
C VAL A 229 -4.62 -2.37 2.45
N GLU A 230 -4.25 -2.82 3.65
CA GLU A 230 -2.99 -3.49 3.95
C GLU A 230 -2.87 -4.84 3.23
N ASN A 231 -3.94 -5.64 3.15
CA ASN A 231 -3.93 -6.91 2.41
C ASN A 231 -3.59 -6.65 0.94
N THR A 232 -4.25 -5.67 0.32
CA THR A 232 -4.03 -5.34 -1.08
C THR A 232 -2.63 -4.75 -1.32
N ALA A 233 -2.14 -3.89 -0.42
CA ALA A 233 -0.79 -3.36 -0.48
C ALA A 233 0.28 -4.48 -0.39
N ALA A 234 0.12 -5.40 0.56
CA ALA A 234 1.01 -6.54 0.73
C ALA A 234 1.00 -7.45 -0.51
N LEU A 235 -0.17 -7.68 -1.11
CA LEU A 235 -0.29 -8.42 -2.36
C LEU A 235 0.47 -7.73 -3.50
N ILE A 236 0.28 -6.42 -3.72
CA ILE A 236 1.01 -5.68 -4.76
C ILE A 236 2.53 -5.86 -4.60
N ILE A 237 3.03 -5.74 -3.37
CA ILE A 237 4.44 -5.93 -3.04
C ILE A 237 4.88 -7.38 -3.25
N LEU A 238 4.08 -8.36 -2.84
CA LEU A 238 4.38 -9.78 -3.02
C LEU A 238 4.50 -10.13 -4.51
N GLN A 239 3.53 -9.69 -5.30
CA GLN A 239 3.50 -10.00 -6.70
C GLN A 239 4.64 -9.30 -7.47
N SER A 240 5.10 -8.11 -7.04
CA SER A 240 6.28 -7.47 -7.65
C SER A 240 7.61 -8.15 -7.32
N LYS A 241 7.70 -8.89 -6.22
CA LYS A 241 8.88 -9.70 -5.88
C LYS A 241 8.98 -10.98 -6.72
N THR A 242 7.88 -11.40 -7.33
CA THR A 242 7.84 -12.64 -8.11
C THR A 242 8.19 -12.37 -9.57
N THR A 243 9.34 -12.86 -10.02
CA THR A 243 9.78 -12.71 -11.41
C THR A 243 9.27 -13.86 -12.29
N PRO A 244 9.18 -13.67 -13.62
CA PRO A 244 8.88 -14.76 -14.55
C PRO A 244 9.82 -15.96 -14.41
N GLU A 245 11.09 -15.74 -14.11
CA GLU A 245 12.10 -16.77 -13.92
C GLU A 245 11.83 -17.57 -12.64
N ALA A 246 11.42 -16.89 -11.55
CA ALA A 246 11.03 -17.55 -10.31
C ALA A 246 9.78 -18.43 -10.53
N THR A 247 8.77 -17.92 -11.23
CA THR A 247 7.58 -18.70 -11.62
C THR A 247 7.96 -19.96 -12.39
N LYS A 248 8.81 -19.83 -13.43
CA LYS A 248 9.30 -20.99 -14.21
C LYS A 248 10.07 -21.98 -13.36
N LYS A 249 10.92 -21.51 -12.45
CA LYS A 249 11.67 -22.35 -11.51
C LYS A 249 10.74 -23.15 -10.61
N ILE A 250 9.74 -22.52 -9.98
CA ILE A 250 8.76 -23.21 -9.13
C ILE A 250 8.07 -24.31 -9.92
N VAL A 251 7.56 -23.99 -11.12
CA VAL A 251 6.85 -24.94 -11.98
C VAL A 251 7.76 -26.10 -12.42
N SER A 252 9.04 -25.84 -12.70
CA SER A 252 10.00 -26.88 -13.10
C SER A 252 10.30 -27.92 -12.02
N THR A 253 9.99 -27.61 -10.76
CA THR A 253 10.16 -28.55 -9.63
C THR A 253 8.96 -29.48 -9.41
N GLN A 254 7.89 -29.32 -10.19
CA GLN A 254 6.73 -30.20 -10.12
C GLN A 254 7.12 -31.65 -10.47
N LYS A 255 6.74 -32.58 -9.60
CA LYS A 255 6.99 -34.01 -9.82
C LYS A 255 6.01 -34.59 -10.84
N THR A 256 6.32 -35.79 -11.32
CA THR A 256 5.47 -36.54 -12.26
C THR A 256 4.08 -36.85 -11.72
N ASP A 257 3.93 -36.98 -10.40
CA ASP A 257 2.64 -37.17 -9.72
C ASP A 257 1.79 -35.89 -9.62
N GLY A 258 2.33 -34.74 -10.04
CA GLY A 258 1.68 -33.42 -9.96
C GLY A 258 1.99 -32.64 -8.69
N SER A 259 2.60 -33.24 -7.67
CA SER A 259 2.98 -32.56 -6.42
C SER A 259 4.06 -31.50 -6.66
N ILE A 260 3.98 -30.40 -5.89
CA ILE A 260 4.93 -29.28 -5.96
C ILE A 260 5.47 -29.04 -4.55
N LYS A 261 6.80 -29.04 -4.41
CA LYS A 261 7.42 -28.65 -3.14
C LYS A 261 7.35 -27.14 -2.95
N LEU A 262 7.40 -26.70 -1.70
CA LEU A 262 7.51 -25.27 -1.40
C LEU A 262 8.92 -24.77 -1.79
N ASP A 263 9.00 -23.93 -2.83
CA ASP A 263 10.30 -23.38 -3.26
C ASP A 263 10.85 -22.41 -2.20
N LYS A 264 12.17 -22.40 -2.03
CA LYS A 264 12.84 -21.54 -1.05
C LYS A 264 12.47 -20.05 -1.20
N GLN A 265 12.32 -19.53 -2.42
CA GLN A 265 11.95 -18.14 -2.63
C GLN A 265 10.49 -17.90 -2.25
N VAL A 266 9.60 -18.86 -2.50
CA VAL A 266 8.21 -18.80 -2.05
C VAL A 266 8.18 -18.76 -0.52
N SER A 267 8.86 -19.70 0.14
CA SER A 267 9.03 -19.73 1.60
C SER A 267 9.53 -18.41 2.16
N GLU A 268 10.57 -17.83 1.55
CA GLU A 268 11.10 -16.54 1.96
C GLU A 268 10.05 -15.44 1.77
N HIS A 269 9.36 -15.37 0.63
CA HIS A 269 8.39 -14.32 0.32
C HIS A 269 7.19 -14.32 1.27
N ILE A 270 6.68 -15.49 1.65
CA ILE A 270 5.55 -15.64 2.56
C ILE A 270 5.96 -15.92 4.01
N ASP A 271 7.24 -15.89 4.36
CA ASP A 271 7.74 -16.15 5.74
C ASP A 271 7.26 -17.49 6.33
N ILE A 272 7.20 -18.55 5.50
CA ILE A 272 6.84 -19.91 5.92
C ILE A 272 7.98 -20.87 5.59
N SER A 273 8.64 -21.39 6.63
CA SER A 273 9.56 -22.51 6.49
C SER A 273 8.78 -23.82 6.27
N SER A 274 9.29 -24.68 5.38
CA SER A 274 8.74 -26.03 5.18
C SER A 274 8.74 -26.84 6.49
N ASP A 275 9.77 -26.69 7.34
CA ASP A 275 9.89 -27.41 8.62
C ASP A 275 8.87 -26.95 9.67
N GLU A 276 8.44 -25.68 9.60
CA GLU A 276 7.45 -25.12 10.53
C GLU A 276 6.03 -25.04 9.93
N LEU A 277 5.84 -25.55 8.71
CA LEU A 277 4.62 -25.40 7.93
C LEU A 277 3.37 -25.81 8.70
N GLN A 278 3.41 -26.98 9.34
CA GLN A 278 2.24 -27.50 10.07
C GLN A 278 1.89 -26.64 11.29
N LYS A 279 2.90 -26.13 12.01
CA LYS A 279 2.71 -25.20 13.14
C LYS A 279 2.11 -23.89 12.65
N THR A 280 2.62 -23.33 11.55
CA THR A 280 2.08 -22.11 10.95
C THR A 280 0.63 -22.30 10.54
N VAL A 281 0.32 -23.35 9.78
CA VAL A 281 -1.05 -23.69 9.36
C VAL A 281 -1.99 -23.79 10.58
N GLN A 282 -1.60 -24.52 11.62
CA GLN A 282 -2.43 -24.71 12.81
C GLN A 282 -2.73 -23.39 13.55
N SER A 283 -1.79 -22.44 13.54
CA SER A 283 -2.02 -21.11 14.15
C SER A 283 -3.13 -20.30 13.46
N HIS A 284 -3.51 -20.63 12.22
CA HIS A 284 -4.56 -19.95 11.46
C HIS A 284 -5.98 -20.48 11.74
N GLY A 285 -6.13 -21.40 12.71
CA GLY A 285 -7.43 -21.91 13.13
C GLY A 285 -8.10 -22.80 12.08
N VAL A 286 -7.31 -23.66 11.42
CA VAL A 286 -7.82 -24.58 10.38
C VAL A 286 -8.75 -25.65 10.96
N SER A 287 -9.65 -26.16 10.13
CA SER A 287 -10.59 -27.22 10.52
C SER A 287 -9.85 -28.50 10.95
N ASP A 288 -10.53 -29.34 11.74
CA ASP A 288 -9.94 -30.60 12.21
C ASP A 288 -9.57 -31.55 11.05
N LYS A 289 -10.27 -31.46 9.93
CA LYS A 289 -9.94 -32.21 8.71
C LYS A 289 -8.60 -31.75 8.12
N LEU A 290 -8.36 -30.43 8.06
CA LEU A 290 -7.14 -29.84 7.53
C LEU A 290 -5.91 -30.02 8.44
N LYS A 291 -6.09 -30.29 9.74
CA LYS A 291 -4.97 -30.53 10.68
C LYS A 291 -4.18 -31.81 10.36
N ASN A 292 -4.84 -32.79 9.74
CA ASN A 292 -4.32 -34.13 9.52
C ASN A 292 -3.87 -34.42 8.08
N ILE A 293 -3.90 -33.42 7.19
CA ILE A 293 -3.45 -33.63 5.81
C ILE A 293 -1.92 -33.68 5.73
N SER A 294 -1.40 -34.32 4.68
CA SER A 294 0.04 -34.49 4.49
C SER A 294 0.75 -33.15 4.23
N GLN A 295 2.03 -33.08 4.62
CA GLN A 295 2.88 -31.92 4.32
C GLN A 295 2.97 -31.66 2.81
N SER A 296 3.06 -32.73 2.01
CA SER A 296 3.09 -32.64 0.54
C SER A 296 1.83 -31.99 -0.05
N ALA A 297 0.64 -32.27 0.54
CA ALA A 297 -0.60 -31.62 0.15
C ALA A 297 -0.58 -30.12 0.48
N TRP A 298 -0.11 -29.74 1.67
CA TRP A 298 0.05 -28.32 2.06
C TRP A 298 1.05 -27.57 1.18
N GLU A 299 2.22 -28.15 0.92
CA GLU A 299 3.24 -27.55 0.05
C GLU A 299 2.71 -27.36 -1.37
N THR A 300 2.02 -28.37 -1.90
CA THR A 300 1.44 -28.29 -3.25
C THR A 300 0.35 -27.22 -3.32
N ALA A 301 -0.54 -27.17 -2.32
CA ALA A 301 -1.59 -26.16 -2.26
C ALA A 301 -1.02 -24.73 -2.13
N LEU A 302 -0.07 -24.51 -1.23
CA LEU A 302 0.57 -23.20 -1.06
C LEU A 302 1.34 -22.76 -2.30
N SER A 303 2.14 -23.63 -2.92
CA SER A 303 2.84 -23.31 -4.16
C SER A 303 1.88 -23.00 -5.31
N LEU A 304 0.81 -23.78 -5.47
CA LEU A 304 -0.20 -23.54 -6.50
C LEU A 304 -0.93 -22.20 -6.28
N ARG A 305 -1.35 -21.92 -5.05
CA ARG A 305 -2.05 -20.67 -4.72
C ARG A 305 -1.15 -19.46 -4.80
N TYR A 306 0.11 -19.59 -4.38
CA TYR A 306 1.13 -18.57 -4.57
C TYR A 306 1.26 -18.20 -6.05
N LEU A 307 1.49 -19.19 -6.93
CA LEU A 307 1.58 -18.98 -8.37
C LEU A 307 0.33 -18.31 -8.93
N THR A 308 -0.86 -18.72 -8.46
CA THR A 308 -2.12 -18.12 -8.88
C THR A 308 -2.23 -16.64 -8.48
N ILE A 309 -1.78 -16.29 -7.27
CA ILE A 309 -1.83 -14.93 -6.73
C ILE A 309 -0.79 -14.04 -7.41
N THR A 310 0.42 -14.55 -7.65
CA THR A 310 1.57 -13.74 -8.06
C THR A 310 1.81 -13.67 -9.56
N SER A 311 1.28 -14.62 -10.33
CA SER A 311 1.52 -14.65 -11.77
C SER A 311 0.70 -13.60 -12.52
N SER A 312 1.25 -13.07 -13.60
CA SER A 312 0.47 -12.34 -14.61
C SER A 312 -0.47 -13.29 -15.35
N LYS A 313 -1.46 -12.75 -16.07
CA LYS A 313 -2.37 -13.56 -16.89
C LYS A 313 -1.63 -14.42 -17.92
N ASP A 314 -0.63 -13.85 -18.60
CA ASP A 314 0.15 -14.57 -19.62
C ASP A 314 0.99 -15.69 -18.99
N GLN A 315 1.55 -15.45 -17.80
CA GLN A 315 2.25 -16.47 -17.05
C GLN A 315 1.31 -17.59 -16.63
N ALA A 316 0.13 -17.26 -16.09
CA ALA A 316 -0.87 -18.24 -15.66
C ALA A 316 -1.29 -19.18 -16.80
N GLU A 317 -1.42 -18.66 -18.03
CA GLU A 317 -1.70 -19.50 -19.19
C GLU A 317 -0.52 -20.44 -19.53
N GLN A 318 0.73 -19.97 -19.41
CA GLN A 318 1.92 -20.79 -19.66
C GLN A 318 2.07 -22.00 -18.74
N HIS A 319 1.56 -21.93 -17.50
CA HIS A 319 1.65 -23.03 -16.53
C HIS A 319 0.27 -23.58 -16.13
N LYS A 320 -0.72 -23.44 -17.01
CA LYS A 320 -2.08 -23.95 -16.82
C LYS A 320 -2.11 -25.47 -16.65
N ASP A 321 -1.39 -26.19 -17.50
CA ASP A 321 -1.30 -27.66 -17.43
C ASP A 321 -0.66 -28.13 -16.11
N ASN A 322 0.37 -27.42 -15.63
CA ASN A 322 1.00 -27.70 -14.35
C ASN A 322 0.03 -27.44 -13.19
N SER A 323 -0.74 -26.35 -13.28
CA SER A 323 -1.76 -26.00 -12.29
C SER A 323 -2.85 -27.06 -12.21
N GLU A 324 -3.29 -27.59 -13.36
CA GLU A 324 -4.28 -28.66 -13.42
C GLU A 324 -3.73 -29.96 -12.84
N LYS A 325 -2.49 -30.35 -13.19
CA LYS A 325 -1.82 -31.52 -12.59
C LYS A 325 -1.71 -31.42 -11.07
N ALA A 326 -1.39 -30.24 -10.54
CA ALA A 326 -1.32 -30.01 -9.09
C ALA A 326 -2.69 -30.17 -8.41
N LYS A 327 -3.77 -29.70 -9.03
CA LYS A 327 -5.14 -29.92 -8.53
C LYS A 327 -5.52 -31.40 -8.57
N GLN A 328 -5.22 -32.09 -9.67
CA GLN A 328 -5.48 -33.53 -9.79
C GLN A 328 -4.71 -34.33 -8.74
N TYR A 329 -3.45 -33.98 -8.45
CA TYR A 329 -2.69 -34.54 -7.33
C TYR A 329 -3.44 -34.38 -6.00
N LEU A 330 -3.90 -33.16 -5.67
CA LEU A 330 -4.60 -32.89 -4.41
C LEU A 330 -5.93 -33.67 -4.31
N ILE A 331 -6.67 -33.80 -5.40
CA ILE A 331 -7.91 -34.60 -5.46
C ILE A 331 -7.60 -36.07 -5.21
N ASN A 332 -6.55 -36.61 -5.83
CA ASN A 332 -6.15 -38.01 -5.66
C ASN A 332 -5.63 -38.31 -4.25
N GLU A 333 -4.86 -37.38 -3.67
CA GLU A 333 -4.29 -37.50 -2.33
C GLU A 333 -5.37 -37.46 -1.25
N LEU A 334 -6.30 -36.49 -1.34
CA LEU A 334 -7.31 -36.26 -0.30
C LEU A 334 -8.58 -37.08 -0.49
N LYS A 335 -8.90 -37.49 -1.73
CA LYS A 335 -10.13 -38.21 -2.12
C LYS A 335 -11.42 -37.52 -1.69
N ASP A 336 -11.36 -36.21 -1.44
CA ASP A 336 -12.46 -35.35 -1.02
C ASP A 336 -12.29 -33.98 -1.70
N GLU A 337 -13.07 -33.72 -2.74
CA GLU A 337 -13.02 -32.47 -3.49
C GLU A 337 -13.41 -31.24 -2.65
N ASN A 338 -14.29 -31.41 -1.66
CA ASN A 338 -14.66 -30.30 -0.79
C ASN A 338 -13.51 -29.95 0.15
N LEU A 339 -12.78 -30.95 0.64
CA LEU A 339 -11.56 -30.74 1.41
C LEU A 339 -10.46 -30.08 0.57
N VAL A 340 -10.32 -30.43 -0.70
CA VAL A 340 -9.39 -29.73 -1.63
C VAL A 340 -9.75 -28.25 -1.78
N LYS A 341 -11.04 -27.92 -1.97
CA LYS A 341 -11.49 -26.52 -2.07
C LYS A 341 -11.20 -25.74 -0.79
N GLU A 342 -11.47 -26.35 0.37
CA GLU A 342 -11.18 -25.78 1.68
C GLU A 342 -9.68 -25.54 1.87
N LEU A 343 -8.84 -26.52 1.51
CA LEU A 343 -7.38 -26.42 1.52
C LEU A 343 -6.90 -25.23 0.68
N LEU A 344 -7.34 -25.14 -0.58
CA LEU A 344 -6.92 -24.06 -1.49
C LEU A 344 -7.36 -22.67 -0.99
N THR A 345 -8.58 -22.55 -0.47
CA THR A 345 -9.08 -21.28 0.11
C THR A 345 -8.31 -20.91 1.38
N THR A 346 -7.96 -21.91 2.19
CA THR A 346 -7.15 -21.70 3.40
C THR A 346 -5.73 -21.30 3.04
N SER A 347 -5.13 -21.91 2.02
CA SER A 347 -3.82 -21.52 1.48
C SER A 347 -3.82 -20.08 0.98
N ASP A 348 -4.87 -19.62 0.30
CA ASP A 348 -5.00 -18.20 -0.08
C ASP A 348 -4.95 -17.27 1.13
N LYS A 349 -5.75 -17.58 2.16
CA LYS A 349 -5.79 -16.82 3.40
C LYS A 349 -4.41 -16.77 4.06
N ILE A 350 -3.74 -17.91 4.19
CA ILE A 350 -2.42 -18.01 4.80
C ILE A 350 -1.41 -17.16 4.03
N ILE A 351 -1.37 -17.24 2.70
CA ILE A 351 -0.44 -16.46 1.87
C ILE A 351 -0.66 -14.96 2.07
N ILE A 352 -1.92 -14.51 2.09
CA ILE A 352 -2.26 -13.10 2.30
C ILE A 352 -1.85 -12.64 3.70
N GLU A 353 -2.28 -13.36 4.75
CA GLU A 353 -2.01 -12.98 6.14
C GLU A 353 -0.52 -12.99 6.46
N GLN A 354 0.22 -13.98 5.97
CA GLN A 354 1.67 -14.03 6.16
C GLN A 354 2.40 -12.95 5.38
N SER A 355 1.96 -12.63 4.15
CA SER A 355 2.54 -11.52 3.40
C SER A 355 2.35 -10.19 4.12
N VAL A 356 1.19 -9.96 4.73
CA VAL A 356 0.92 -8.79 5.56
C VAL A 356 1.80 -8.78 6.81
N GLN A 357 1.89 -9.90 7.53
CA GLN A 357 2.73 -10.00 8.73
C GLN A 357 4.19 -9.71 8.41
N LYS A 358 4.70 -10.24 7.29
CA LYS A 358 6.06 -10.00 6.84
C LYS A 358 6.29 -8.51 6.53
N GLU A 359 5.43 -7.89 5.72
CA GLU A 359 5.56 -6.47 5.41
C GLU A 359 5.41 -5.58 6.66
N TYR A 360 4.59 -6.00 7.63
CA TYR A 360 4.49 -5.33 8.93
C TYR A 360 5.81 -5.42 9.72
N LYS A 361 6.43 -6.61 9.83
CA LYS A 361 7.73 -6.79 10.50
C LYS A 361 8.81 -5.92 9.84
N ASP A 362 8.91 -5.96 8.52
CA ASP A 362 9.89 -5.17 7.75
C ASP A 362 9.68 -3.66 7.95
N ALA A 363 8.42 -3.20 7.92
CA ALA A 363 8.08 -1.80 8.10
C ALA A 363 8.31 -1.32 9.54
N VAL A 364 8.05 -2.14 10.56
CA VAL A 364 8.38 -1.80 11.96
C VAL A 364 9.89 -1.59 12.11
N ALA A 365 10.72 -2.46 11.54
CA ALA A 365 12.17 -2.31 11.56
C ALA A 365 12.60 -1.00 10.88
N ASN A 366 11.98 -0.65 9.75
CA ASN A 366 12.22 0.63 9.07
C ASN A 366 11.79 1.83 9.92
N VAL A 367 10.60 1.81 10.53
CA VAL A 367 10.09 2.92 11.38
C VAL A 367 11.03 3.18 12.56
N GLN A 368 11.58 2.13 13.17
CA GLN A 368 12.55 2.25 14.26
C GLN A 368 13.87 2.90 13.83
N GLN A 369 14.22 2.82 12.54
CA GLN A 369 15.48 3.32 11.98
C GLN A 369 15.36 4.66 11.22
N SER A 370 14.16 5.09 10.82
CA SER A 370 13.97 6.02 9.69
C SER A 370 13.84 7.53 10.00
N THR A 371 14.00 8.02 11.24
CA THR A 371 13.72 9.46 11.45
C THR A 371 14.90 10.36 11.15
N SER A 372 14.74 11.21 10.12
CA SER A 372 15.61 12.35 9.86
C SER A 372 15.27 13.52 10.78
N ILE A 373 16.30 14.26 11.21
CA ILE A 373 16.22 15.41 12.12
C ILE A 373 15.21 16.48 11.64
N GLU A 374 15.06 16.69 10.33
CA GLU A 374 14.15 17.69 9.73
C GLU A 374 12.67 17.41 10.03
N LYS A 375 12.20 16.15 9.93
CA LYS A 375 10.80 15.79 10.21
C LYS A 375 10.45 15.99 11.69
N VAL A 376 11.44 15.83 12.57
CA VAL A 376 11.31 16.06 14.01
C VAL A 376 11.14 17.56 14.29
N HIS A 377 11.89 18.41 13.59
CA HIS A 377 11.77 19.87 13.71
C HIS A 377 10.40 20.40 13.25
N ASP A 378 9.82 19.87 12.17
CA ASP A 378 8.47 20.26 11.71
C ASP A 378 7.37 19.88 12.70
N ILE A 379 7.43 18.68 13.27
CA ILE A 379 6.48 18.22 14.31
C ILE A 379 6.58 19.11 15.55
N ILE A 380 7.81 19.45 15.95
CA ILE A 380 8.09 20.32 17.10
C ILE A 380 7.67 21.77 16.84
N SER A 381 7.88 22.30 15.64
CA SER A 381 7.43 23.64 15.26
C SER A 381 5.90 23.75 15.23
N ASN A 382 5.21 22.73 14.73
CA ASN A 382 3.74 22.66 14.77
C ASN A 382 3.22 22.53 16.22
N GLN A 383 3.94 21.85 17.11
CA GLN A 383 3.64 21.88 18.55
C GLN A 383 3.88 23.24 19.19
N LYS A 384 4.78 24.08 18.67
CA LYS A 384 4.99 25.45 19.18
C LYS A 384 3.69 26.25 19.11
N MET A 385 2.82 26.04 18.11
CA MET A 385 1.46 26.63 18.09
C MET A 385 0.53 26.07 19.18
N MET A 386 0.69 24.81 19.58
CA MET A 386 -0.15 24.16 20.60
C MET A 386 0.35 24.40 22.04
N VAL A 387 1.64 24.70 22.22
CA VAL A 387 2.28 25.06 23.50
C VAL A 387 2.22 26.57 23.75
N LEU A 388 2.18 27.42 22.70
CA LEU A 388 1.99 28.87 22.87
C LEU A 388 0.60 29.26 23.42
N THR A 389 -0.35 28.31 23.53
CA THR A 389 -1.60 28.50 24.30
C THR A 389 -1.45 28.20 25.80
N ILE A 390 -0.26 27.85 26.28
CA ILE A 390 0.03 27.55 27.70
C ILE A 390 0.71 28.74 28.42
N ASP A 391 1.31 29.69 27.69
CA ASP A 391 2.08 30.79 28.30
C ASP A 391 1.29 32.09 28.54
N ARG A 392 -0.02 32.04 28.85
CA ARG A 392 -0.71 33.27 29.28
C ARG A 392 -1.57 33.26 30.54
N ASP A 393 -2.11 32.12 31.00
CA ASP A 393 -3.17 32.21 32.02
C ASP A 393 -2.99 31.41 33.32
N ASP A 394 -1.85 30.74 33.57
CA ASP A 394 -1.64 30.07 34.87
C ASP A 394 -0.21 30.21 35.42
N LEU A 395 0.14 31.44 35.82
CA LEU A 395 1.23 31.72 36.75
C LEU A 395 0.72 32.58 37.90
#